data_AF-A0A7Y5CWZ7-F1
#
_entry.id   AF-A0A7Y5CWZ7-F1
#
_cell.length_a   1.000
_cell.length_b   1.000
_cell.length_c   1.000
_cell.angle_alpha   90.00
_cell.angle_beta   90.00
_cell.angle_gamma   90.00
#
_symmetry.space_group_name_H-M   'P 1'
#
loop_
_entity.id
_entity.type
_entity.pdbx_description
1 polymer ?
#
loop_
_entity_poly.entity_id
_entity_poly.type
_entity_poly.pdbx_seq_one_letter_code
_entity_poly.pdbx_strand_id
1 'polypeptide(L)' 'MTDSAKFRFILHLISSGVELAISVRGQDTFEQACDYLEELLGGGDGSAPSRSKSGEQHFLVDDSQLDAFRKFLRKLNAE' A
#
# COMPACT_ATOMS: atom_id res chain seq x y z
N MET A 1 -9.92 19.77 15.41
CA MET A 1 -9.63 19.35 14.01
C MET A 1 -9.08 17.94 14.10
N THR A 2 -9.73 17.02 13.40
CA THR A 2 -9.61 15.57 13.55
C THR A 2 -8.20 15.06 13.29
N ASP A 3 -7.84 14.07 14.10
CA ASP A 3 -6.54 13.41 14.21
C ASP A 3 -5.95 13.05 12.84
N SER A 4 -4.69 13.46 12.59
CA SER A 4 -3.92 12.98 11.43
C SER A 4 -3.53 11.52 11.63
N ALA A 5 -4.52 10.63 11.49
CA ALA A 5 -4.32 9.20 11.61
C ALA A 5 -3.17 8.76 10.68
N LYS A 6 -2.23 8.01 11.26
CA LYS A 6 -1.07 7.45 10.57
C LYS A 6 -1.37 6.01 10.20
N PHE A 7 -1.31 5.71 8.91
CA PHE A 7 -1.51 4.36 8.37
C PHE A 7 -0.19 3.81 7.83
N ARG A 8 -0.09 2.48 7.74
CA ARG A 8 1.13 1.81 7.27
C ARG A 8 0.82 0.70 6.26
N PHE A 9 1.62 0.65 5.21
CA PHE A 9 1.72 -0.45 4.27
C PHE A 9 2.94 -1.30 4.61
N ILE A 10 2.77 -2.61 4.63
CA ILE A 10 3.84 -3.60 4.72
C ILE A 10 3.85 -4.34 3.39
N LEU A 11 4.88 -4.08 2.59
CA LEU A 11 5.05 -4.70 1.28
C LEU A 11 6.10 -5.79 1.40
N HIS A 12 5.71 -7.04 1.19
CA HIS A 12 6.64 -8.17 1.15
C HIS A 12 7.06 -8.42 -0.30
N LEU A 13 8.36 -8.29 -0.56
CA LEU A 13 8.93 -8.38 -1.89
C LEU A 13 9.25 -9.85 -2.21
N ILE A 14 8.49 -10.43 -3.13
CA ILE A 14 8.55 -11.87 -3.45
C ILE A 14 9.95 -12.30 -3.92
N SER A 15 10.67 -11.44 -4.65
CA SER A 15 11.99 -11.73 -5.21
C SER A 15 13.10 -11.89 -4.17
N SER A 16 12.99 -11.21 -3.03
CA SER A 16 14.06 -11.12 -2.03
C SER A 16 13.64 -11.59 -0.64
N GLY A 17 12.34 -11.81 -0.40
CA GLY A 17 11.79 -12.12 0.91
C GLY A 17 11.86 -10.95 1.90
N VAL A 18 12.17 -9.74 1.43
CA VAL A 18 12.31 -8.54 2.26
C VAL A 18 10.96 -7.87 2.48
N GLU A 19 10.72 -7.40 3.70
CA GLU A 19 9.57 -6.56 4.03
C GLU A 19 9.93 -5.07 4.04
N LEU A 20 9.05 -4.26 3.46
CA LEU A 20 9.17 -2.81 3.40
C LEU A 20 7.97 -2.17 4.07
N ALA A 21 8.24 -1.32 5.07
CA ALA A 21 7.21 -0.54 5.73
C ALA A 21 7.13 0.88 5.15
N ILE A 22 5.97 1.27 4.61
CA ILE A 22 5.70 2.62 4.11
C ILE A 22 4.59 3.23 4.96
N SER A 23 4.77 4.45 5.44
CA SER A 23 3.73 5.15 6.22
C SER A 23 3.13 6.31 5.42
N VAL A 24 1.81 6.44 5.47
CA VAL A 24 1.07 7.58 4.89
C VAL A 24 0.23 8.25 5.97
N ARG A 25 -0.12 9.51 5.74
CA ARG A 25 -1.03 10.28 6.60
C ARG A 25 -2.31 10.58 5.82
N GLY A 26 -3.43 10.57 6.52
CA GLY A 26 -4.73 10.82 5.91
C GLY A 26 -5.38 9.52 5.42
N GLN A 27 -6.65 9.37 5.73
CA GLN A 27 -7.43 8.19 5.36
C GLN A 27 -7.66 8.12 3.85
N ASP A 28 -7.96 9.26 3.20
CA ASP A 28 -8.19 9.31 1.75
C ASP A 28 -6.96 8.87 0.94
N THR A 29 -5.77 9.33 1.30
CA THR A 29 -4.51 8.92 0.66
C THR A 29 -4.26 7.43 0.84
N PHE A 30 -4.58 6.91 2.02
CA PHE A 30 -4.43 5.49 2.31
C PHE A 30 -5.41 4.63 1.51
N GLU A 31 -6.68 5.01 1.44
CA GLU A 31 -7.68 4.27 0.67
C GLU A 31 -7.36 4.30 -0.83
N GLN A 32 -6.98 5.45 -1.39
CA GLN A 32 -6.54 5.53 -2.80
C GLN A 32 -5.31 4.67 -3.09
N ALA A 33 -4.36 4.58 -2.15
CA ALA A 33 -3.19 3.72 -2.28
C ALA A 33 -3.52 2.22 -2.15
N CYS A 34 -4.51 1.86 -1.35
CA CYS A 34 -5.04 0.49 -1.31
C CYS A 34 -5.70 0.12 -2.63
N ASP A 35 -6.62 0.95 -3.13
CA ASP A 35 -7.34 0.69 -4.39
C ASP A 35 -6.37 0.52 -5.56
N TYR A 36 -5.34 1.37 -5.63
CA TYR A 36 -4.30 1.26 -6.65
C TYR A 36 -3.49 -0.05 -6.52
N LEU A 37 -3.14 -0.47 -5.30
CA LEU A 37 -2.46 -1.74 -5.09
C LEU A 37 -3.34 -2.94 -5.46
N GLU A 38 -4.62 -2.91 -5.12
CA GLU A 38 -5.57 -3.97 -5.48
C GLU A 38 -5.74 -4.10 -7.00
N GLU A 39 -5.81 -2.97 -7.71
CA GLU A 39 -5.83 -2.95 -9.19
C GLU A 39 -4.51 -3.48 -9.77
N LEU A 40 -3.38 -3.01 -9.24
CA LEU A 40 -2.04 -3.39 -9.69
C LEU A 40 -1.76 -4.89 -9.50
N LEU A 41 -2.31 -5.48 -8.43
CA LEU A 41 -2.21 -6.91 -8.14
C LEU A 41 -3.20 -7.77 -8.91
N GLY A 42 -4.05 -7.17 -9.76
CA GLY A 42 -4.87 -7.89 -10.72
C GLY A 42 -6.33 -8.09 -10.32
N GLY A 43 -6.86 -7.36 -9.34
CA GLY A 43 -8.31 -7.11 -9.15
C GLY A 43 -9.27 -8.32 -9.01
N GLY A 44 -8.78 -9.56 -8.97
CA GLY A 44 -9.62 -10.75 -8.96
C GLY A 44 -8.80 -12.00 -8.67
N ASP A 45 -9.29 -12.81 -7.74
CA ASP A 45 -8.73 -14.10 -7.29
C ASP A 45 -7.48 -14.03 -6.39
N GLY A 46 -7.73 -13.66 -5.13
CA GLY A 46 -7.20 -14.46 -4.01
C GLY A 46 -6.22 -13.79 -3.05
N SER A 47 -5.69 -12.60 -3.38
CA SER A 47 -4.81 -11.85 -2.47
C SER A 47 -5.54 -10.62 -1.92
N ALA A 48 -6.72 -10.82 -1.35
CA ALA A 48 -7.37 -9.73 -0.61
C ALA A 48 -6.42 -9.29 0.51
N PRO A 49 -6.12 -7.98 0.64
CA PRO A 49 -5.24 -7.52 1.69
C PRO A 49 -5.80 -7.95 3.05
N SER A 50 -4.96 -8.58 3.87
CA SER A 50 -5.34 -8.86 5.25
C SER A 50 -5.45 -7.52 5.97
N ARG A 51 -6.67 -7.00 6.06
CA ARG A 51 -6.99 -5.76 6.77
C ARG A 51 -6.76 -6.00 8.26
N SER A 52 -5.56 -5.71 8.75
CA SER A 52 -5.26 -5.81 10.18
C SER A 52 -6.00 -4.69 10.92
N LYS A 53 -6.54 -5.01 12.10
CA LYS A 53 -7.20 -4.03 12.99
C LYS A 53 -6.26 -2.92 13.49
N SER A 54 -4.96 -2.99 13.18
CA SER A 54 -3.91 -2.06 13.60
C SER A 54 -3.67 -0.86 12.66
N GLY A 55 -4.43 -0.71 11.57
CA GLY A 55 -4.14 0.33 10.56
C GLY A 55 -2.96 -0.01 9.65
N GLU A 56 -2.62 -1.30 9.59
CA GLU A 56 -1.57 -1.88 8.76
C GLU A 56 -2.20 -2.71 7.64
N GLN A 57 -1.67 -2.58 6.43
CA GLN A 57 -2.06 -3.39 5.26
C GLN A 57 -0.85 -4.14 4.74
N HIS A 58 -1.02 -5.45 4.57
CA HIS A 58 0.02 -6.32 4.04
C HIS A 58 -0.27 -6.68 2.59
N PHE A 59 0.72 -6.49 1.72
CA PHE A 59 0.66 -6.85 0.31
C PHE A 59 1.88 -7.66 -0.09
N LEU A 60 1.67 -8.70 -0.90
CA LEU A 60 2.73 -9.39 -1.61
C LEU A 60 2.93 -8.69 -2.94
N VAL A 61 4.15 -8.23 -3.22
CA VAL A 61 4.47 -7.49 -4.46
C VAL A 61 5.77 -8.00 -5.06
N ASP A 62 5.94 -7.85 -6.38
CA ASP A 62 7.24 -7.97 -7.04
C ASP A 62 7.95 -6.60 -7.18
N ASP A 63 9.18 -6.61 -7.68
CA ASP A 63 9.99 -5.40 -7.88
C ASP A 63 9.34 -4.37 -8.81
N SER A 64 8.64 -4.81 -9.84
CA SER A 64 7.98 -3.94 -10.81
C SER A 64 6.75 -3.26 -10.20
N GLN A 65 5.98 -4.01 -9.40
CA GLN A 65 4.82 -3.51 -8.68
C GLN A 65 5.22 -2.53 -7.57
N LEU A 66 6.31 -2.82 -6.85
CA LEU A 66 6.87 -1.91 -5.86
C LEU A 66 7.29 -0.56 -6.48
N ASP A 67 7.93 -0.58 -7.65
CA ASP A 67 8.33 0.64 -8.35
C ASP A 67 7.11 1.44 -8.83
N ALA A 68 6.10 0.78 -9.40
CA ALA A 68 4.84 1.41 -9.79
C ALA A 68 4.12 2.06 -8.59
N PHE A 69 4.02 1.34 -7.46
CA PHE A 69 3.41 1.85 -6.24
C PHE A 69 4.17 3.05 -5.66
N ARG A 70 5.50 3.01 -5.65
CA ARG A 70 6.33 4.15 -5.21
C ARG A 70 6.11 5.38 -6.08
N LYS A 71 6.00 5.21 -7.40
CA LYS A 71 5.68 6.30 -8.33
C LYS A 71 4.31 6.89 -8.05
N PHE A 72 3.31 6.05 -7.82
CA PHE A 72 1.95 6.48 -7.46
C PHE A 72 1.93 7.28 -6.15
N LEU A 73 2.56 6.79 -5.08
CA LEU A 73 2.62 7.53 -3.80
C LEU A 73 3.32 8.88 -3.95
N ARG A 74 4.38 8.98 -4.76
CA ARG A 74 5.02 10.27 -5.03
C ARG A 74 4.07 11.24 -5.74
N LYS A 75 3.26 10.74 -6.67
CA LYS A 75 2.25 11.55 -7.37
C LYS A 75 1.20 12.08 -6.39
N LEU A 76 0.66 11.21 -5.52
CA LEU A 76 -0.31 11.61 -4.48
C LEU A 76 0.21 12.67 -3.50
N ASN A 77 1.51 12.70 -3.23
CA ASN A 77 2.11 13.71 -2.33
C ASN A 77 2.55 14.99 -3.06
N ALA A 78 2.57 14.99 -4.41
CA ALA A 78 2.98 16.13 -5.22
C ALA A 78 1.80 17.01 -5.66
N GLU A 79 0.58 16.46 -5.63
CA GLU A 79 -0.70 17.13 -5.88
C GLU A 79 -1.27 17.77 -4.60
#